data_AF-A0A529XHT0-F1
#
_entry.id   AF-A0A529XHT0-F1
#
_cell.length_a   1.000
_cell.length_b   1.000
_cell.length_c   1.000
_cell.angle_alpha   90.00
_cell.angle_beta   90.00
_cell.angle_gamma   90.00
#
_symmetry.space_group_name_H-M   'P 1'
#
loop_
_entity.id
_entity.type
_entity.pdbx_description
1 polymer ?
#
loop_
_entity_poly.entity_id
_entity_poly.type
_entity_poly.pdbx_seq_one_letter_code
_entity_poly.pdbx_strand_id
1 'polypeptide(L)'
;MAEVVAIKPAVADGPVLVSQDKGILRLTLASPPANVGDALDTLIGIYIEHSLNYLSKEMWRQAMAISTQLPDSPFGQTYTALDRELTRQISALIARLQQIGLVRPDIDGSAVGELIFNNMNMMFIEFVKRDDARIAELRTAIRRQNRVLVVAIGM
;
A
#
# COMPACT_ATOMS: atom_id res chain seq x y z
N MET A 1 -13.69 16.81 -27.57
CA MET A 1 -14.73 17.18 -26.59
C MET A 1 -15.33 15.89 -26.07
N ALA A 2 -14.81 15.36 -24.96
CA ALA A 2 -15.30 14.13 -24.33
C ALA A 2 -14.88 14.09 -22.86
N GLU A 3 -15.90 14.33 -22.02
CA GLU A 3 -16.11 14.01 -20.61
C GLU A 3 -14.98 14.14 -19.58
N VAL A 4 -14.99 15.29 -18.92
CA VAL A 4 -14.69 15.44 -17.50
C VAL A 4 -15.72 14.62 -16.72
N VAL A 5 -15.36 13.42 -16.27
CA VAL A 5 -16.13 12.69 -15.27
C VAL A 5 -15.81 13.32 -13.90
N ALA A 6 -16.63 14.29 -13.53
CA ALA A 6 -16.77 14.71 -12.15
C ALA A 6 -17.48 13.59 -11.38
N ILE A 7 -16.76 12.88 -10.51
CA ILE A 7 -17.37 11.87 -9.64
C ILE A 7 -18.00 12.59 -8.43
N LYS A 8 -19.33 12.68 -8.48
CA LYS A 8 -20.23 12.96 -7.35
C LYS A 8 -20.20 11.79 -6.36
N PRO A 9 -20.60 12.01 -5.08
CA PRO A 9 -20.49 11.00 -4.02
C PRO A 9 -21.53 9.91 -4.25
N ALA A 10 -21.08 8.74 -4.71
CA ALA A 10 -21.88 7.53 -4.67
C ALA A 10 -20.96 6.36 -4.34
N VAL A 11 -21.24 5.75 -3.19
CA VAL A 11 -20.55 4.62 -2.56
C VAL A 11 -20.74 3.30 -3.35
N ALA A 12 -20.93 3.37 -4.66
CA ALA A 12 -21.34 2.23 -5.49
C ALA A 12 -20.17 1.54 -6.22
N ASP A 13 -19.10 2.25 -6.57
CA ASP A 13 -18.09 1.73 -7.51
C ASP A 13 -16.78 1.24 -6.85
N GLY A 14 -16.74 1.14 -5.53
CA GLY A 14 -15.52 0.77 -4.83
C GLY A 14 -14.44 1.87 -4.90
N PRO A 15 -13.34 1.73 -4.13
CA PRO A 15 -12.20 2.62 -4.30
C PRO A 15 -11.58 2.39 -5.68
N VAL A 16 -11.76 3.33 -6.60
CA VAL A 16 -11.00 3.41 -7.86
C VAL A 16 -9.58 3.83 -7.52
N LEU A 17 -8.82 2.87 -7.04
CA LEU A 17 -7.37 2.93 -7.01
C LEU A 17 -6.90 2.20 -8.28
N VAL A 18 -5.82 2.67 -8.90
CA VAL A 18 -5.22 2.10 -10.11
C VAL A 18 -5.78 2.65 -11.44
N SER A 19 -5.49 3.92 -11.73
CA SER A 19 -5.32 4.29 -13.15
C SER A 19 -4.17 5.25 -13.43
N GLN A 20 -3.73 6.10 -12.48
CA GLN A 20 -2.70 7.11 -12.77
C GLN A 20 -1.27 6.74 -12.32
N ASP A 21 -1.10 5.87 -11.31
CA ASP A 21 0.22 5.59 -10.73
C ASP A 21 0.98 4.39 -11.31
N LYS A 22 0.42 3.72 -12.34
CA LYS A 22 1.07 2.55 -12.98
C LYS A 22 2.49 2.85 -13.48
N GLY A 23 2.79 4.09 -13.86
CA GLY A 23 4.10 4.53 -14.34
C GLY A 23 5.14 4.57 -13.22
N ILE A 24 4.86 5.28 -12.12
CA ILE A 24 5.78 5.43 -10.99
C ILE A 24 5.98 4.08 -10.29
N LEU A 25 4.90 3.32 -10.08
CA LEU A 25 4.97 1.97 -9.52
C LEU A 25 5.83 1.02 -10.35
N ARG A 26 5.70 1.04 -11.67
CA ARG A 26 6.57 0.26 -12.56
C ARG A 26 8.03 0.71 -12.48
N LEU A 27 8.30 2.02 -12.37
CA LEU A 27 9.66 2.54 -12.27
C LEU A 27 10.34 2.16 -10.95
N THR A 28 9.63 2.28 -9.83
CA THR A 28 10.14 1.85 -8.51
C THR A 28 10.45 0.35 -8.49
N LEU A 29 9.63 -0.47 -9.14
CA LEU A 29 9.88 -1.92 -9.27
C LEU A 29 10.99 -2.26 -10.27
N ALA A 30 11.14 -1.50 -11.36
CA ALA A 30 12.18 -1.75 -12.36
C ALA A 30 13.58 -1.35 -11.85
N SER A 31 13.65 -0.20 -11.19
CA SER A 31 14.86 0.43 -10.68
C SER A 31 14.66 0.90 -9.23
N PRO A 32 14.60 -0.03 -8.26
CA PRO A 32 14.43 0.35 -6.86
C PRO A 32 15.67 1.13 -6.36
N PRO A 33 15.50 2.00 -5.35
CA PRO A 33 16.61 2.58 -4.60
C PRO A 33 17.63 1.52 -4.18
N ALA A 34 18.91 1.90 -4.11
CA ALA A 34 20.02 1.01 -3.74
C ALA A 34 20.03 0.62 -2.24
N ASN A 35 18.91 0.80 -1.55
CA ASN A 35 18.70 0.44 -0.16
C ASN A 35 17.28 -0.12 0.02
N VAL A 36 17.16 -1.24 0.73
CA VAL A 36 15.88 -1.92 0.98
C VAL A 36 14.88 -1.02 1.71
N GLY A 37 15.34 -0.28 2.71
CA GLY A 37 14.53 0.65 3.49
C GLY A 37 13.97 1.79 2.64
N ASP A 38 14.81 2.41 1.83
CA ASP A 38 14.40 3.52 0.94
C ASP A 38 13.45 3.03 -0.16
N ALA A 39 13.66 1.83 -0.70
CA ALA A 39 12.78 1.22 -1.67
C ALA A 39 11.37 0.96 -1.11
N LEU A 40 11.30 0.39 0.10
CA LEU A 40 10.04 0.18 0.81
C LEU A 40 9.38 1.50 1.18
N ASP A 41 10.14 2.47 1.70
CA ASP A 41 9.62 3.78 2.05
C ASP A 41 9.05 4.49 0.82
N THR A 42 9.71 4.42 -0.33
CA THR A 42 9.20 5.00 -1.58
C THR A 42 7.86 4.38 -1.98
N LEU A 43 7.78 3.04 -2.04
CA LEU A 43 6.57 2.33 -2.46
C LEU A 43 5.39 2.60 -1.52
N ILE A 44 5.62 2.52 -0.21
CA ILE A 44 4.59 2.75 0.80
C ILE A 44 4.15 4.23 0.81
N GLY A 45 5.07 5.16 0.53
CA GLY A 45 4.76 6.58 0.42
C GLY A 45 3.74 6.85 -0.66
N ILE A 46 3.96 6.27 -1.84
CA ILE A 46 3.02 6.34 -2.97
C ILE A 46 1.65 5.84 -2.55
N TYR A 47 1.55 4.67 -1.89
CA TYR A 47 0.27 4.13 -1.45
C TYR A 47 -0.48 5.06 -0.50
N ILE A 48 0.19 5.57 0.53
CA ILE A 48 -0.44 6.39 1.57
C ILE A 48 -0.87 7.74 1.01
N GLU A 49 -0.01 8.39 0.24
CA GLU A 49 -0.29 9.69 -0.37
C GLU A 49 -1.44 9.55 -1.38
N HIS A 50 -1.41 8.54 -2.23
CA HIS A 50 -2.47 8.29 -3.20
C HIS A 50 -3.81 7.93 -2.54
N SER A 51 -3.79 7.17 -1.44
CA SER A 51 -5.00 6.79 -0.71
C SER A 51 -5.80 8.00 -0.21
N LEU A 52 -5.13 9.10 0.15
CA LEU A 52 -5.79 10.30 0.66
C LEU A 52 -6.08 11.37 -0.40
N ASN A 53 -5.63 11.18 -1.64
CA ASN A 53 -5.95 12.11 -2.73
C ASN A 53 -7.42 12.05 -3.14
N TYR A 54 -8.06 10.88 -3.01
CA TYR A 54 -9.43 10.64 -3.47
C TYR A 54 -10.43 10.37 -2.35
N LEU A 55 -9.96 9.85 -1.21
CA LEU A 55 -10.80 9.43 -0.10
C LEU A 55 -10.36 10.14 1.17
N SER A 56 -11.32 10.77 1.86
CA SER A 56 -11.10 11.25 3.21
C SER A 56 -10.91 10.08 4.18
N LYS A 57 -10.34 10.33 5.37
CA LYS A 57 -10.26 9.31 6.43
C LYS A 57 -11.62 8.73 6.78
N GLU A 58 -12.67 9.56 6.77
CA GLU A 58 -14.04 9.11 7.00
C GLU A 58 -14.52 8.13 5.94
N MET A 59 -14.29 8.44 4.66
CA MET A 59 -14.67 7.55 3.57
C MET A 59 -13.89 6.23 3.64
N TRP A 60 -12.62 6.26 4.04
CA TRP A 60 -11.85 5.04 4.29
C TRP A 60 -12.44 4.17 5.40
N ARG A 61 -12.85 4.77 6.52
CA ARG A 61 -13.53 4.05 7.61
C ARG A 61 -14.82 3.39 7.11
N GLN A 62 -15.61 4.11 6.31
CA GLN A 62 -16.84 3.57 5.70
C GLN A 62 -16.53 2.42 4.74
N ALA A 63 -15.55 2.59 3.85
CA ALA A 63 -15.12 1.56 2.91
C ALA A 63 -14.70 0.27 3.64
N MET A 64 -13.85 0.39 4.65
CA MET A 64 -13.41 -0.74 5.49
C MET A 64 -14.58 -1.41 6.22
N ALA A 65 -15.52 -0.61 6.76
CA ALA A 65 -16.68 -1.13 7.45
C ALA A 65 -17.61 -1.91 6.49
N ILE A 66 -17.82 -1.41 5.27
CA ILE A 66 -18.64 -2.06 4.25
C ILE A 66 -17.97 -3.35 3.77
N SER A 67 -16.67 -3.32 3.45
CA SER A 67 -15.95 -4.51 2.96
C SER A 67 -15.91 -5.63 4.01
N THR A 68 -15.87 -5.27 5.30
CA THR A 68 -15.92 -6.23 6.40
C THR A 68 -17.32 -6.80 6.62
N GLN A 69 -18.37 -5.97 6.56
CA GLN A 69 -19.75 -6.41 6.78
C GLN A 69 -20.35 -7.17 5.59
N LEU A 70 -19.93 -6.81 4.37
CA LEU A 70 -20.45 -7.34 3.12
C LEU A 70 -19.32 -7.87 2.23
N PRO A 71 -18.55 -8.89 2.67
CA PRO A 71 -17.36 -9.36 1.97
C PRO A 71 -17.64 -9.89 0.57
N ASP A 72 -18.80 -10.52 0.36
CA ASP A 72 -19.19 -11.09 -0.93
C ASP A 72 -19.82 -10.09 -1.90
N SER A 73 -20.09 -8.86 -1.44
CA SER A 73 -20.62 -7.80 -2.30
C SER A 73 -19.58 -7.38 -3.36
N PRO A 74 -20.01 -6.81 -4.51
CA PRO A 74 -19.07 -6.27 -5.51
C PRO A 74 -18.06 -5.27 -4.92
N PHE A 75 -18.50 -4.47 -3.94
CA PHE A 75 -17.62 -3.54 -3.21
C PHE A 75 -16.58 -4.30 -2.37
N GLY A 76 -17.02 -5.28 -1.57
CA GLY A 76 -16.13 -6.07 -0.69
C GLY A 76 -15.09 -6.86 -1.49
N GLN A 77 -15.48 -7.45 -2.62
CA GLN A 77 -14.57 -8.16 -3.52
C GLN A 77 -13.56 -7.20 -4.17
N THR A 78 -13.99 -6.01 -4.61
CA THR A 78 -13.09 -4.98 -5.17
C THR A 78 -12.08 -4.51 -4.13
N TYR A 79 -12.51 -4.24 -2.89
CA TYR A 79 -11.62 -3.88 -1.79
C TYR A 79 -10.60 -4.99 -1.51
N THR A 80 -11.05 -6.25 -1.46
CA THR A 80 -10.18 -7.41 -1.25
C THR A 80 -9.16 -7.59 -2.39
N ALA A 81 -9.59 -7.36 -3.63
CA ALA A 81 -8.72 -7.45 -4.80
C ALA A 81 -7.63 -6.36 -4.78
N LEU A 82 -7.97 -5.16 -4.32
CA LEU A 82 -7.02 -4.08 -4.10
C LEU A 82 -5.96 -4.49 -3.05
N ASP A 83 -6.37 -4.99 -1.88
CA ASP A 83 -5.43 -5.42 -0.83
C ASP A 83 -4.46 -6.50 -1.35
N ARG A 84 -4.98 -7.46 -2.12
CA ARG A 84 -4.16 -8.51 -2.76
C ARG A 84 -3.17 -7.93 -3.76
N GLU A 85 -3.58 -6.94 -4.55
CA GLU A 85 -2.71 -6.30 -5.54
C GLU A 85 -1.61 -5.48 -4.87
N LEU A 86 -1.91 -4.74 -3.81
CA LEU A 86 -0.92 -4.01 -3.01
C LEU A 86 0.08 -4.98 -2.35
N THR A 87 -0.41 -6.09 -1.78
CA THR A 87 0.44 -7.16 -1.25
C THR A 87 1.39 -7.70 -2.32
N ARG A 88 0.84 -8.04 -3.49
CA ARG A 88 1.61 -8.58 -4.63
C ARG A 88 2.72 -7.63 -5.07
N GLN A 89 2.48 -6.32 -5.06
CA GLN A 89 3.48 -5.32 -5.43
C GLN A 89 4.61 -5.22 -4.41
N ILE A 90 4.31 -5.28 -3.11
CA ILE A 90 5.35 -5.30 -2.06
C ILE A 90 6.18 -6.59 -2.16
N SER A 91 5.54 -7.76 -2.33
CA SER A 91 6.27 -9.02 -2.52
C SER A 91 7.14 -9.01 -3.78
N ALA A 92 6.65 -8.42 -4.88
CA ALA A 92 7.44 -8.26 -6.10
C ALA A 92 8.65 -7.33 -5.90
N LEU A 93 8.52 -6.29 -5.08
CA LEU A 93 9.65 -5.42 -4.72
C LEU A 93 10.72 -6.21 -3.94
N ILE A 94 10.33 -7.02 -2.95
CA ILE A 94 11.27 -7.84 -2.19
C ILE A 94 12.00 -8.83 -3.11
N ALA A 95 11.26 -9.53 -3.98
CA ALA A 95 11.85 -10.44 -4.95
C ALA A 95 12.85 -9.73 -5.89
N ARG A 96 12.53 -8.49 -6.31
CA ARG A 96 13.46 -7.68 -7.12
C ARG A 96 14.72 -7.33 -6.34
N LEU A 97 14.58 -6.91 -5.07
CA LEU A 97 15.71 -6.57 -4.20
C LEU A 97 16.60 -7.79 -3.93
N GLN A 98 16.05 -9.01 -3.85
CA GLN A 98 16.81 -10.25 -3.80
C GLN A 98 17.61 -10.49 -5.09
N GLN A 99 16.98 -10.32 -6.26
CA GLN A 99 17.65 -10.51 -7.56
C GLN A 99 18.86 -9.59 -7.77
N ILE A 100 18.83 -8.39 -7.20
CA ILE A 100 19.93 -7.42 -7.30
C ILE A 100 20.89 -7.46 -6.10
N GLY A 101 20.75 -8.45 -5.21
CA GLY A 101 21.68 -8.70 -4.13
C GLY A 101 21.59 -7.72 -2.95
N LEU A 102 20.43 -7.09 -2.71
CA LEU A 102 20.19 -6.22 -1.55
C LEU A 102 19.44 -6.92 -0.41
N VAL A 103 18.75 -8.03 -0.70
CA VAL A 103 18.08 -8.89 0.29
C VAL A 103 18.67 -10.29 0.17
N ARG A 104 18.84 -10.98 1.31
CA ARG A 104 19.44 -12.32 1.31
C ARG A 104 18.61 -13.34 0.50
N PRO A 105 19.26 -14.25 -0.23
CA PRO A 105 18.57 -15.22 -1.10
C PRO A 105 17.91 -16.37 -0.34
N ASP A 106 18.25 -16.59 0.93
CA ASP A 106 17.73 -17.68 1.76
C ASP A 106 16.36 -17.37 2.41
N ILE A 107 15.86 -16.15 2.25
CA ILE A 107 14.61 -15.69 2.84
C ILE A 107 13.45 -15.88 1.88
N ASP A 108 12.30 -16.30 2.42
CA ASP A 108 11.03 -16.28 1.71
C ASP A 108 10.57 -14.82 1.47
N GLY A 109 10.91 -14.28 0.29
CA GLY A 109 10.60 -12.91 -0.08
C GLY A 109 9.10 -12.62 -0.17
N SER A 110 8.28 -13.62 -0.50
CA SER A 110 6.82 -13.47 -0.57
C SER A 110 6.24 -13.29 0.83
N ALA A 111 6.62 -14.15 1.76
CA ALA A 111 6.18 -14.05 3.16
C ALA A 111 6.62 -12.73 3.81
N VAL A 112 7.83 -12.26 3.51
CA VAL A 112 8.30 -10.94 3.97
C VAL A 112 7.44 -9.82 3.40
N GLY A 113 7.10 -9.88 2.11
CA GLY A 113 6.22 -8.89 1.48
C GLY A 113 4.83 -8.83 2.11
N GLU A 114 4.24 -9.99 2.40
CA GLU A 114 2.97 -10.14 3.10
C GLU A 114 3.02 -9.54 4.52
N LEU A 115 4.08 -9.83 5.28
CA LEU A 115 4.26 -9.27 6.62
C LEU A 115 4.37 -7.74 6.61
N ILE A 116 5.09 -7.18 5.64
CA ILE A 116 5.22 -5.73 5.47
C ILE A 116 3.87 -5.12 5.13
N PHE A 117 3.13 -5.71 4.19
CA PHE A 117 1.79 -5.22 3.82
C PHE A 117 0.83 -5.26 5.02
N ASN A 118 0.75 -6.41 5.71
CA ASN A 118 -0.15 -6.58 6.85
C ASN A 118 0.12 -5.55 7.94
N ASN A 119 1.40 -5.31 8.25
CA ASN A 119 1.78 -4.29 9.22
C ASN A 119 1.37 -2.88 8.74
N MET A 120 1.74 -2.51 7.50
CA MET A 120 1.39 -1.22 6.92
C MET A 120 -0.14 -0.99 6.90
N ASN A 121 -0.92 -1.98 6.47
CA ASN A 121 -2.37 -1.90 6.37
C ASN A 121 -3.00 -1.68 7.74
N MET A 122 -2.57 -2.44 8.76
CA MET A 122 -3.03 -2.24 10.14
C MET A 122 -2.69 -0.83 10.65
N MET A 123 -1.48 -0.33 10.38
CA MET A 123 -1.10 1.04 10.75
C MET A 123 -1.93 2.11 10.01
N PHE A 124 -2.29 1.87 8.76
CA PHE A 124 -3.17 2.75 7.99
C PHE A 124 -4.59 2.76 8.56
N ILE A 125 -5.14 1.59 8.93
CA ILE A 125 -6.43 1.47 9.62
C ILE A 125 -6.44 2.29 10.92
N GLU A 126 -5.39 2.20 11.74
CA GLU A 126 -5.27 3.00 12.97
C GLU A 126 -5.13 4.50 12.68
N PHE A 127 -4.41 4.86 11.62
CA PHE A 127 -4.26 6.24 11.19
C PHE A 127 -5.60 6.86 10.76
N VAL A 128 -6.42 6.13 9.97
CA VAL A 128 -7.71 6.67 9.53
C VAL A 128 -8.74 6.75 10.67
N LYS A 129 -8.55 6.04 11.80
CA LYS A 129 -9.40 6.19 12.99
C LYS A 129 -9.17 7.51 13.74
N ARG A 130 -8.03 8.17 13.52
CA ARG A 130 -7.61 9.38 14.25
C ARG A 130 -7.57 10.57 13.31
N ASP A 131 -8.55 11.47 13.41
CA ASP A 131 -8.67 12.58 12.47
C ASP A 131 -7.46 13.55 12.54
N ASP A 132 -6.89 13.74 13.74
CA ASP A 132 -5.72 14.59 14.01
C ASP A 132 -4.37 14.01 13.53
N ALA A 133 -4.29 12.70 13.27
CA ALA A 133 -3.05 12.05 12.91
C ALA A 133 -2.49 12.55 11.57
N ARG A 134 -1.18 12.78 11.48
CA ARG A 134 -0.54 13.31 10.27
C ARG A 134 0.16 12.21 9.47
N ILE A 135 0.16 12.34 8.14
CA ILE A 135 0.84 11.39 7.24
C ILE A 135 2.32 11.23 7.63
N ALA A 136 3.00 12.33 7.97
CA ALA A 136 4.40 12.30 8.38
C ALA A 136 4.65 11.42 9.62
N GLU A 137 3.70 11.37 10.56
CA GLU A 137 3.76 10.54 11.77
C GLU A 137 3.57 9.07 11.42
N LEU A 138 2.59 8.76 10.56
CA LEU A 138 2.38 7.40 10.04
C LEU A 138 3.62 6.89 9.31
N ARG A 139 4.18 7.68 8.37
CA ARG A 139 5.37 7.34 7.59
C ARG A 139 6.58 7.09 8.49
N THR A 140 6.77 7.93 9.50
CA THR A 140 7.85 7.76 10.49
C THR A 140 7.69 6.47 11.30
N ALA A 141 6.46 6.16 11.73
CA ALA A 141 6.19 4.96 12.49
C ALA A 141 6.38 3.68 11.65
N ILE A 142 5.94 3.69 10.38
CA ILE A 142 6.14 2.58 9.45
C ILE A 142 7.63 2.34 9.22
N ARG A 143 8.42 3.39 8.91
CA ARG A 143 9.88 3.25 8.77
C ARG A 143 10.52 2.66 10.00
N ARG A 144 10.15 3.14 11.20
CA ARG A 144 10.69 2.63 12.47
C ARG A 144 10.42 1.13 12.66
N GLN A 145 9.20 0.66 12.37
CA GLN A 145 8.83 -0.76 12.52
C GLN A 145 9.48 -1.62 11.43
N ASN A 146 9.44 -1.17 10.17
CA ASN A 146 10.05 -1.90 9.06
C ASN A 146 11.57 -2.00 9.19
N ARG A 147 12.25 -1.07 9.89
CA ARG A 147 13.70 -1.12 10.13
C ARG A 147 14.15 -2.45 10.74
N VAL A 148 13.36 -3.06 11.62
CA VAL A 148 13.70 -4.35 12.23
C VAL A 148 13.77 -5.44 11.17
N LEU A 149 12.75 -5.51 10.29
CA LEU A 149 12.73 -6.45 9.17
C LEU A 149 13.82 -6.15 8.15
N VAL A 150 13.99 -4.88 7.76
CA VAL A 150 15.02 -4.45 6.79
C VAL A 150 16.42 -4.88 7.23
N VAL A 151 16.77 -4.68 8.50
CA VAL A 151 18.06 -5.13 9.06
C VAL A 151 18.15 -6.66 9.07
N ALA A 152 17.06 -7.35 9.40
CA ALA A 152 17.05 -8.81 9.45
C ALA A 152 17.19 -9.48 8.08
N ILE A 153 16.70 -8.84 7.00
CA ILE A 153 16.67 -9.41 5.65
C ILE A 153 17.76 -8.89 4.70
N GLY A 154 18.41 -7.77 5.05
CA GLY A 154 19.46 -7.16 4.23
C GLY A 154 20.71 -8.05 4.11
N MET A 155 21.45 -7.83 3.03
CA MET A 155 22.81 -8.35 2.84
C MET A 155 23.84 -7.62 3.70
#